data_AF-A0A1H3UHY5-F1
#
_entry.id   AF-A0A1H3UHY5-F1
#
_cell.length_a   1.000
_cell.length_b   1.000
_cell.length_c   1.000
_cell.angle_alpha   90.00
_cell.angle_beta   90.00
_cell.angle_gamma   90.00
#
_symmetry.space_group_name_H-M   'P 1'
#
loop_
_entity.id
_entity.type
_entity.pdbx_description
1 polymer ?
#
loop_
_entity_poly.entity_id
_entity_poly.type
_entity_poly.pdbx_seq_one_letter_code
_entity_poly.pdbx_strand_id
1 'polypeptide(L)'
;MFAAEFSRDSRRLIEANWNHATFPLLRLDPRRASTAEFRTTANGYRMATSAGGPLTGKGADMLILDDPTKAEDVASETRRQVVFDWFTGTVMTRLDSPKTGAVIVVAQRLHEDDLPGRLVATGDWDVLELPAIETQNRLIPLGADINWGRKPGQALLPAHMDLADFEAKRREMGSRAFEAQYQQAPTSAGGNIVRSEWFGTIPSGMRRQDYEAMIQSLDPAAVPGESN
;
A
#
# COMPACT_ATOMS: atom_id res chain seq x y z
N MET A 1 -11.91 8.43 2.50
CA MET A 1 -12.57 8.66 3.81
C MET A 1 -12.03 9.95 4.42
N PHE A 2 -12.81 10.73 5.16
CA PHE A 2 -12.30 12.00 5.74
C PHE A 2 -11.75 11.77 7.16
N ALA A 3 -10.64 12.43 7.53
CA ALA A 3 -10.02 12.30 8.86
C ALA A 3 -10.99 12.54 10.03
N ALA A 4 -11.98 13.42 9.85
CA ALA A 4 -13.01 13.70 10.85
C ALA A 4 -13.96 12.52 11.09
N GLU A 5 -14.26 11.74 10.05
CA GLU A 5 -15.10 10.54 10.14
C GLU A 5 -14.39 9.44 10.91
N PHE A 6 -13.14 9.13 10.54
CA PHE A 6 -12.30 8.17 11.28
C PHE A 6 -12.16 8.55 12.76
N SER A 7 -12.16 9.85 13.07
CA SER A 7 -12.11 10.33 14.45
C SER A 7 -13.39 10.12 15.23
N ARG A 8 -14.54 10.38 14.62
CA ARG A 8 -15.85 10.10 15.22
C ARG A 8 -16.04 8.61 15.46
N ASP A 9 -15.64 7.76 14.53
CA ASP A 9 -15.80 6.31 14.66
C ASP A 9 -14.88 5.75 15.75
N SER A 10 -13.63 6.23 15.83
CA SER A 10 -12.71 5.89 16.92
C SER A 10 -13.29 6.26 18.28
N ARG A 11 -13.88 7.45 18.41
CA ARG A 11 -14.56 7.87 19.64
C ARG A 11 -15.72 6.93 19.98
N ARG A 12 -16.56 6.60 18.99
CA ARG A 12 -17.70 5.69 19.18
C ARG A 12 -17.25 4.31 19.66
N LEU A 13 -16.12 3.81 19.16
CA LEU A 13 -15.54 2.53 19.62
C LEU A 13 -15.03 2.62 21.06
N ILE A 14 -14.36 3.72 21.43
CA ILE A 14 -13.88 3.93 22.81
C ILE A 14 -15.05 4.03 23.80
N GLU A 15 -16.13 4.71 23.43
CA GLU A 15 -17.32 4.88 24.26
C GLU A 15 -18.24 3.65 24.28
N ALA A 16 -17.94 2.60 23.51
CA ALA A 16 -18.76 1.40 23.45
C ALA A 16 -18.67 0.57 24.74
N ASN A 17 -19.79 -0.04 25.16
CA ASN A 17 -19.86 -0.83 26.39
C ASN A 17 -18.82 -1.95 26.47
N TRP A 18 -18.57 -2.64 25.36
CA TRP A 18 -17.57 -3.71 25.31
C TRP A 18 -16.15 -3.17 25.48
N ASN A 19 -15.86 -1.97 24.94
CA ASN A 19 -14.54 -1.36 25.06
C ASN A 19 -14.30 -0.92 26.50
N HIS A 20 -15.29 -0.30 27.14
CA HIS A 20 -15.23 0.05 28.55
C HIS A 20 -15.09 -1.16 29.48
N ALA A 21 -15.70 -2.31 29.14
CA ALA A 21 -15.53 -3.54 29.89
C ALA A 21 -14.09 -4.09 29.80
N THR A 22 -13.47 -4.00 28.61
CA THR A 22 -12.10 -4.49 28.37
C THR A 22 -11.02 -3.52 28.84
N PHE A 23 -11.25 -2.21 28.67
CA PHE A 23 -10.30 -1.13 28.97
C PHE A 23 -10.92 -0.10 29.94
N PRO A 24 -11.20 -0.47 31.20
CA PRO A 24 -11.94 0.38 32.14
C PRO A 24 -11.25 1.70 32.50
N LEU A 25 -9.93 1.78 32.27
CA LEU A 25 -9.09 2.97 32.49
C LEU A 25 -9.05 3.91 31.26
N LEU A 26 -9.46 3.43 30.07
CA LEU A 26 -9.54 4.26 28.87
C LEU A 26 -10.83 5.08 28.92
N ARG A 27 -10.75 6.28 29.47
CA ARG A 27 -11.88 7.22 29.56
C ARG A 27 -11.54 8.52 28.87
N LEU A 28 -12.46 9.01 28.03
CA LEU A 28 -12.32 10.31 27.39
C LEU A 28 -12.59 11.45 28.38
N ASP A 29 -11.81 12.52 28.29
CA ASP A 29 -12.09 13.76 29.01
C ASP A 29 -13.25 14.51 28.32
N PRO A 30 -14.42 14.65 28.98
CA PRO A 30 -15.58 15.30 28.37
C PRO A 30 -15.33 16.78 28.04
N ARG A 31 -14.32 17.42 28.64
CA ARG A 31 -13.95 18.82 28.37
C ARG A 31 -13.03 18.97 27.16
N ARG A 32 -12.41 17.87 26.69
CA ARG A 32 -11.42 17.86 25.60
C ARG A 32 -11.72 16.73 24.62
N ALA A 33 -12.89 16.81 23.97
CA ALA A 33 -13.40 15.79 23.07
C ALA A 33 -13.89 16.36 21.73
N SER A 34 -13.06 17.17 21.07
CA SER A 34 -13.35 17.69 19.74
C SER A 34 -13.18 16.59 18.68
N THR A 35 -13.78 16.77 17.49
CA THR A 35 -13.65 15.81 16.40
C THR A 35 -12.20 15.70 15.88
N ALA A 36 -11.46 16.81 15.87
CA ALA A 36 -10.06 16.82 15.42
C ALA A 36 -9.09 16.27 16.48
N GLU A 37 -9.40 16.47 17.76
CA GLU A 37 -8.59 16.00 18.88
C GLU A 37 -9.45 15.67 20.09
N PHE A 38 -9.22 14.48 20.64
CA PHE A 38 -9.74 14.11 21.94
C PHE A 38 -8.64 13.62 22.86
N ARG A 39 -8.87 13.76 24.17
CA ARG A 39 -7.96 13.35 25.23
C ARG A 39 -8.59 12.33 26.14
N THR A 40 -7.75 11.53 26.78
CA THR A 40 -8.14 10.65 27.87
C THR A 40 -7.95 11.34 29.22
N THR A 41 -8.61 10.83 30.26
CA THR A 41 -8.41 11.30 31.65
C THR A 41 -6.99 11.04 32.18
N ALA A 42 -6.22 10.19 31.50
CA ALA A 42 -4.81 9.93 31.76
C ALA A 42 -3.86 10.84 30.93
N ASN A 43 -4.38 11.90 30.31
CA ASN A 43 -3.67 12.88 29.47
C ASN A 43 -3.11 12.36 28.13
N GLY A 44 -3.33 11.09 27.78
CA GLY A 44 -3.12 10.60 26.42
C GLY A 44 -4.07 11.29 25.43
N TYR A 45 -3.73 11.32 24.16
CA TYR A 45 -4.55 11.99 23.15
C TYR A 45 -4.48 11.32 21.79
N ARG A 46 -5.48 11.58 20.96
CA ARG A 46 -5.47 11.25 19.53
C ARG A 46 -5.84 12.50 18.75
N MET A 47 -5.06 12.79 17.72
CA MET A 47 -5.27 13.90 16.80
C MET A 47 -5.48 13.35 15.39
N ALA A 48 -6.48 13.87 14.68
CA ALA A 48 -6.76 13.55 13.30
C ALA A 48 -6.61 14.82 12.45
N THR A 49 -5.82 14.73 11.38
CA THR A 49 -5.57 15.84 10.46
C THR A 49 -5.47 15.32 9.02
N SER A 50 -5.57 16.21 8.04
CA SER A 50 -5.40 15.87 6.63
C SER A 50 -3.93 15.74 6.24
N ALA A 51 -3.63 14.91 5.24
CA ALA A 51 -2.33 14.92 4.58
C ALA A 51 -2.00 16.32 4.05
N GLY A 52 -0.77 16.80 4.31
CA GLY A 52 -0.35 18.16 3.99
C GLY A 52 -0.86 19.27 4.92
N GLY A 53 -1.66 18.93 5.94
CA GLY A 53 -2.09 19.88 6.97
C GLY A 53 -0.97 20.23 7.95
N PRO A 54 -1.07 21.35 8.69
CA PRO A 54 -0.10 21.70 9.71
C PRO A 54 -0.15 20.68 10.86
N LEU A 55 0.91 19.89 11.02
CA LEU A 55 1.24 19.27 12.30
C LEU A 55 2.22 20.20 12.99
N THR A 56 1.81 20.97 13.99
CA THR A 56 2.73 21.81 14.78
C THR A 56 2.51 21.62 16.28
N GLY A 57 3.62 21.56 17.04
CA GLY A 57 3.62 21.62 18.50
C GLY A 57 3.15 20.37 19.26
N LYS A 58 2.93 19.24 18.58
CA LYS A 58 2.47 17.99 19.22
C LYS A 58 3.30 16.80 18.73
N GLY A 59 3.83 16.04 19.68
CA GLY A 59 4.61 14.83 19.46
C GLY A 59 3.78 13.57 19.72
N ALA A 60 4.09 12.48 19.03
CA ALA A 60 3.30 11.26 19.04
C ALA A 60 4.18 10.02 19.26
N ASP A 61 3.64 9.06 20.02
CA ASP A 61 4.19 7.70 20.12
C ASP A 61 3.83 6.85 18.89
N MET A 62 2.75 7.19 18.18
CA MET A 62 2.28 6.45 17.02
C MET A 62 1.74 7.40 15.94
N LEU A 63 2.19 7.19 14.71
CA LEU A 63 1.73 7.90 13.52
C LEU A 63 1.05 6.91 12.58
N ILE A 64 -0.19 7.21 12.19
CA ILE A 64 -0.97 6.40 11.25
C ILE A 64 -1.31 7.27 10.04
N LEU A 65 -0.84 6.87 8.87
CA LEU A 65 -1.11 7.52 7.60
C LEU A 65 -2.07 6.64 6.81
N ASP A 66 -3.23 7.20 6.46
CA ASP A 66 -4.26 6.55 5.65
C ASP A 66 -4.30 7.21 4.27
N ASP A 67 -3.99 6.45 3.22
CA ASP A 67 -3.92 6.87 1.82
C ASP A 67 -3.25 8.24 1.61
N PRO A 68 -1.93 8.37 1.90
CA PRO A 68 -1.22 9.65 1.86
C PRO A 68 -1.08 10.23 0.45
N THR A 69 -1.27 9.42 -0.59
CA THR A 69 -1.16 9.83 -1.99
C THR A 69 -2.53 9.81 -2.65
N LYS A 70 -2.96 10.94 -3.23
CA LYS A 70 -4.18 10.96 -4.06
C LYS A 70 -3.90 10.35 -5.42
N ALA A 71 -4.82 9.53 -5.94
CA ALA A 71 -4.66 8.88 -7.24
C ALA A 71 -4.34 9.86 -8.40
N GLU A 72 -4.94 11.05 -8.39
CA GLU A 72 -4.71 12.09 -9.41
C GLU A 72 -3.29 12.68 -9.36
N ASP A 73 -2.64 12.63 -8.20
CA ASP A 73 -1.33 13.25 -7.99
C ASP A 73 -0.18 12.33 -8.42
N VAL A 74 -0.46 11.04 -8.54
CA VAL A 74 0.54 9.99 -8.75
C VAL A 74 1.29 10.12 -10.07
N ALA A 75 0.62 10.60 -11.13
CA ALA A 75 1.24 10.75 -12.44
C ALA A 75 2.34 11.83 -12.46
N SER A 76 2.29 12.78 -11.52
CA SER A 76 3.26 13.87 -11.43
C SER A 76 4.39 13.54 -10.47
N GLU A 77 5.61 13.44 -10.98
CA GLU A 77 6.82 13.28 -10.16
C GLU A 77 6.95 14.37 -9.10
N THR A 78 6.69 15.63 -9.48
CA THR A 78 6.70 16.76 -8.53
C THR A 78 5.71 16.55 -7.39
N ARG A 79 4.49 16.08 -7.67
CA ARG A 79 3.50 15.83 -6.59
C ARG A 79 3.88 14.63 -5.73
N ARG A 80 4.46 13.57 -6.30
CA ARG A 80 5.02 12.46 -5.51
C ARG A 80 6.14 12.93 -4.58
N GLN A 81 7.01 13.82 -5.08
CA GLN A 81 8.06 14.43 -4.27
C GLN A 81 7.49 15.26 -3.12
N VAL A 82 6.44 16.06 -3.36
CA VAL A 82 5.78 16.84 -2.30
C VAL A 82 5.25 15.95 -1.18
N VAL A 83 4.63 14.80 -1.50
CA VAL A 83 4.14 13.85 -0.49
C VAL A 83 5.31 13.26 0.31
N PHE A 84 6.41 12.91 -0.37
CA PHE A 84 7.60 12.38 0.26
C PHE A 84 8.30 13.40 1.18
N ASP A 85 8.43 14.66 0.74
CA ASP A 85 9.01 15.75 1.52
C ASP A 85 8.14 16.08 2.73
N TRP A 86 6.82 16.06 2.58
CA TRP A 86 5.90 16.20 3.69
C TRP A 86 6.06 15.05 4.71
N PHE A 87 6.17 13.81 4.23
CA PHE A 87 6.37 12.66 5.11
C PHE A 87 7.69 12.79 5.92
N THR A 88 8.80 12.97 5.22
CA THR A 88 10.14 13.02 5.85
C THR A 88 10.35 14.27 6.69
N GLY A 89 9.92 15.45 6.20
CA GLY A 89 10.15 16.73 6.85
C GLY A 89 9.12 17.12 7.91
N THR A 90 7.88 16.62 7.81
CA THR A 90 6.78 17.01 8.71
C THR A 90 6.26 15.87 9.56
N VAL A 91 6.03 14.69 8.98
CA VAL A 91 5.42 13.57 9.72
C VAL A 91 6.44 12.91 10.63
N MET A 92 7.61 12.55 10.10
CA MET A 92 8.64 11.85 10.88
C MET A 92 9.20 12.69 12.03
N THR A 93 9.18 14.02 11.93
CA THR A 93 9.61 14.93 13.01
C THR A 93 8.65 14.97 14.20
N ARG A 94 7.49 14.31 14.09
CA ARG A 94 6.48 14.22 15.15
C ARG A 94 6.60 12.97 15.98
N LEU A 95 7.40 12.00 15.56
CA LEU A 95 7.64 10.79 16.34
C LEU A 95 8.55 11.13 17.52
N ASP A 96 8.03 11.06 18.74
CA ASP A 96 8.77 11.52 19.94
C ASP A 96 10.00 10.66 20.24
N SER A 97 9.90 9.35 19.98
CA SER A 97 10.99 8.41 20.20
C SER A 97 11.12 7.49 19.00
N PRO A 98 12.20 7.61 18.21
CA PRO A 98 12.47 6.69 17.11
C PRO A 98 12.68 5.23 17.56
N LYS A 99 13.00 5.00 18.84
CA LYS A 99 13.27 3.65 19.38
C LYS A 99 12.00 2.91 19.80
N THR A 100 10.98 3.64 20.22
CA THR A 100 9.77 3.04 20.84
C THR A 100 8.49 3.46 20.14
N GLY A 101 8.55 4.49 19.31
CA GLY A 101 7.41 4.94 18.53
C GLY A 101 7.21 4.06 17.29
N ALA A 102 6.01 4.12 16.74
CA ALA A 102 5.62 3.37 15.55
C ALA A 102 5.07 4.29 14.46
N VAL A 103 5.38 3.96 13.20
CA VAL A 103 4.78 4.62 12.04
C VAL A 103 4.12 3.55 11.18
N ILE A 104 2.85 3.74 10.88
CA ILE A 104 2.03 2.82 10.10
C ILE A 104 1.54 3.58 8.88
N VAL A 105 1.83 3.05 7.70
CA VAL A 105 1.32 3.56 6.42
C VAL A 105 0.36 2.53 5.85
N VAL A 106 -0.91 2.89 5.77
CA VAL A 106 -1.95 2.11 5.10
C VAL A 106 -2.24 2.82 3.79
N ALA A 107 -1.94 2.16 2.68
CA ALA A 107 -2.12 2.75 1.36
C ALA A 107 -2.32 1.67 0.30
N GLN A 108 -3.09 1.99 -0.73
CA GLN A 108 -3.03 1.28 -2.01
C GLN A 108 -1.83 1.76 -2.84
N ARG A 109 -1.19 0.83 -3.56
CA ARG A 109 -0.14 1.18 -4.53
C ARG A 109 -0.75 1.85 -5.77
N LEU A 110 -0.11 2.92 -6.22
CA LEU A 110 -0.54 3.69 -7.39
C LEU A 110 0.59 3.86 -8.40
N HIS A 111 1.84 3.82 -7.94
CA HIS A 111 3.05 3.92 -8.78
C HIS A 111 4.24 3.23 -8.12
N GLU A 112 5.26 2.87 -8.90
CA GLU A 112 6.47 2.26 -8.34
C GLU A 112 7.20 3.22 -7.38
N ASP A 113 7.14 4.51 -7.69
CA ASP A 113 7.74 5.64 -6.95
C ASP A 113 6.72 6.40 -6.06
N ASP A 114 5.60 5.78 -5.68
CA ASP A 114 4.73 6.34 -4.63
C ASP A 114 5.39 6.26 -3.24
N LEU A 115 4.77 6.88 -2.23
CA LEU A 115 5.34 6.88 -0.87
C LEU A 115 5.63 5.44 -0.36
N PRO A 116 4.69 4.48 -0.40
CA PRO A 116 4.99 3.10 -0.04
C PRO A 116 6.15 2.51 -0.84
N GLY A 117 6.20 2.74 -2.15
CA GLY A 117 7.30 2.28 -3.01
C GLY A 117 8.67 2.78 -2.56
N ARG A 118 8.77 4.06 -2.21
CA ARG A 118 10.00 4.66 -1.67
C ARG A 118 10.38 4.10 -0.29
N LEU A 119 9.39 3.88 0.59
CA LEU A 119 9.62 3.33 1.93
C LEU A 119 10.08 1.86 1.88
N VAL A 120 9.43 1.04 1.05
CA VAL A 120 9.83 -0.35 0.83
C VAL A 120 11.26 -0.43 0.27
N ALA A 121 11.63 0.50 -0.62
CA ALA A 121 12.97 0.54 -1.19
C ALA A 121 14.10 0.85 -0.18
N THR A 122 13.80 1.40 1.00
CA THR A 122 14.84 1.60 2.03
C THR A 122 15.25 0.31 2.72
N GLY A 123 14.34 -0.68 2.76
CA GLY A 123 14.56 -1.95 3.46
C GLY A 123 14.31 -1.89 4.98
N ASP A 124 13.86 -0.76 5.51
CA ASP A 124 13.66 -0.55 6.96
C ASP A 124 12.21 -0.76 7.42
N TRP A 125 11.32 -1.21 6.54
CA TRP A 125 9.88 -1.31 6.77
C TRP A 125 9.39 -2.75 6.73
N ASP A 126 8.56 -3.11 7.71
CA ASP A 126 7.76 -4.33 7.65
C ASP A 126 6.59 -4.13 6.66
N VAL A 127 6.47 -5.05 5.71
CA VAL A 127 5.48 -4.95 4.61
C VAL A 127 4.42 -6.01 4.74
N LEU A 128 3.17 -5.58 4.92
CA LEU A 128 1.98 -6.43 4.79
C LEU A 128 1.27 -6.11 3.47
N GLU A 129 1.45 -6.98 2.48
CA GLU A 129 0.81 -6.87 1.17
C GLU A 129 -0.41 -7.79 1.08
N LEU A 130 -1.55 -7.24 0.68
CA LEU A 130 -2.82 -7.96 0.55
C LEU A 130 -3.41 -7.74 -0.85
N PRO A 131 -2.95 -8.49 -1.88
CA PRO A 131 -3.48 -8.34 -3.23
C PRO A 131 -4.95 -8.79 -3.29
N ALA A 132 -5.74 -8.15 -4.14
CA ALA A 132 -7.15 -8.46 -4.35
C ALA A 132 -7.36 -9.92 -4.77
N ILE A 133 -6.51 -10.42 -5.68
CA ILE A 133 -6.43 -11.82 -6.09
C ILE A 133 -5.04 -12.33 -5.71
N GLU A 134 -4.98 -13.41 -4.95
CA GLU A 134 -3.70 -13.93 -4.48
C GLU A 134 -2.91 -14.55 -5.63
N THR A 135 -1.59 -14.34 -5.66
CA THR A 135 -0.68 -14.86 -6.69
C THR A 135 0.22 -15.97 -6.17
N GLN A 136 0.36 -16.10 -4.84
CA GLN A 136 1.23 -17.06 -4.19
C GLN A 136 0.55 -17.75 -3.00
N ASN A 137 1.11 -18.87 -2.53
CA ASN A 137 0.65 -19.43 -1.26
C ASN A 137 1.10 -18.52 -0.12
N ARG A 138 0.15 -17.84 0.52
CA ARG A 138 0.41 -16.89 1.60
C ARG A 138 -0.13 -17.43 2.91
N LEU A 139 0.66 -17.27 3.98
CA LEU A 139 0.27 -17.55 5.35
C LEU A 139 0.68 -16.36 6.22
N ILE A 140 -0.29 -15.75 6.89
CA ILE A 140 -0.09 -14.58 7.74
C ILE A 140 -0.43 -14.98 9.18
N PRO A 141 0.54 -14.97 10.10
CA PRO A 141 0.27 -15.22 11.50
C PRO A 141 -0.44 -14.01 12.11
N LEU A 142 -1.59 -14.24 12.74
CA LEU A 142 -2.36 -13.22 13.45
C LEU A 142 -2.09 -13.21 14.97
N GLY A 143 -1.19 -14.08 15.43
CA GLY A 143 -0.92 -14.33 16.85
C GLY A 143 -1.87 -15.37 17.46
N ALA A 144 -1.59 -15.78 18.70
CA ALA A 144 -2.37 -16.80 19.44
C ALA A 144 -2.65 -18.08 18.64
N ASP A 145 -1.64 -18.54 17.87
CA ASP A 145 -1.70 -19.70 16.97
C ASP A 145 -2.76 -19.61 15.85
N ILE A 146 -3.30 -18.42 15.61
CA ILE A 146 -4.22 -18.14 14.51
C ILE A 146 -3.40 -17.78 13.28
N ASN A 147 -3.62 -18.54 12.20
CA ASN A 147 -3.04 -18.25 10.90
C ASN A 147 -4.14 -17.97 9.88
N TRP A 148 -3.95 -16.94 9.08
CA TRP A 148 -4.79 -16.64 7.95
C TRP A 148 -4.04 -16.92 6.66
N GLY A 149 -4.58 -17.81 5.83
CA GLY A 149 -3.92 -18.27 4.61
C GLY A 149 -4.76 -18.05 3.36
N ARG A 150 -4.08 -17.76 2.25
CA ARG A 150 -4.68 -17.67 0.92
C ARG A 150 -3.83 -18.44 -0.10
N LYS A 151 -4.51 -19.06 -1.05
CA LYS A 151 -3.91 -19.76 -2.18
C LYS A 151 -4.01 -18.90 -3.45
N PRO A 152 -3.14 -19.11 -4.45
CA PRO A 152 -3.24 -18.44 -5.73
C PRO A 152 -4.66 -18.53 -6.33
N GLY A 153 -5.15 -17.42 -6.87
CA GLY A 153 -6.49 -17.30 -7.46
C GLY A 153 -7.62 -17.05 -6.46
N GLN A 154 -7.36 -17.00 -5.16
CA GLN A 154 -8.39 -16.65 -4.17
C GLN A 154 -8.56 -15.14 -4.04
N ALA A 155 -9.80 -14.65 -4.06
CA ALA A 155 -10.13 -13.26 -3.74
C ALA A 155 -9.88 -12.92 -2.26
N LEU A 156 -9.49 -11.68 -1.97
CA LEU A 156 -9.19 -11.18 -0.63
C LEU A 156 -10.42 -11.20 0.28
N LEU A 157 -11.55 -10.72 -0.24
CA LEU A 157 -12.84 -10.70 0.46
C LEU A 157 -13.97 -11.05 -0.52
N PRO A 158 -14.19 -12.36 -0.80
CA PRO A 158 -15.18 -12.80 -1.80
C PRO A 158 -16.61 -12.34 -1.52
N ALA A 159 -16.96 -12.09 -0.26
CA ALA A 159 -18.27 -11.57 0.13
C ALA A 159 -18.49 -10.10 -0.30
N HIS A 160 -17.42 -9.39 -0.64
CA HIS A 160 -17.48 -8.00 -1.10
C HIS A 160 -17.28 -7.90 -2.62
N MET A 161 -16.24 -8.54 -3.15
CA MET A 161 -15.98 -8.68 -4.58
C MET A 161 -15.44 -10.07 -4.87
N ASP A 162 -16.06 -10.76 -5.81
CA ASP A 162 -15.60 -12.04 -6.30
C ASP A 162 -14.65 -11.88 -7.51
N LEU A 163 -14.22 -13.00 -8.10
CA LEU A 163 -13.33 -12.97 -9.25
C LEU A 163 -13.98 -12.35 -10.50
N ALA A 164 -15.28 -12.53 -10.71
CA ALA A 164 -15.98 -11.93 -11.83
C ALA A 164 -16.08 -10.40 -11.67
N ASP A 165 -16.30 -9.93 -10.45
CA ASP A 165 -16.27 -8.50 -10.12
C ASP A 165 -14.90 -7.89 -10.40
N PHE A 166 -13.82 -8.56 -9.97
CA PHE A 166 -12.46 -8.10 -10.24
C PHE A 166 -12.13 -8.07 -11.73
N GLU A 167 -12.56 -9.06 -12.51
CA GLU A 167 -12.37 -9.05 -13.97
C GLU A 167 -13.21 -7.97 -14.67
N ALA A 168 -14.41 -7.66 -14.16
CA ALA A 168 -15.17 -6.50 -14.62
C ALA A 168 -14.42 -5.20 -14.32
N LYS A 169 -13.89 -5.05 -13.08
CA LYS A 169 -13.13 -3.87 -12.66
C LYS A 169 -11.83 -3.70 -13.46
N ARG A 170 -11.10 -4.79 -13.70
CA ARG A 170 -9.88 -4.84 -14.52
C ARG A 170 -10.15 -4.31 -15.94
N ARG A 171 -11.29 -4.65 -16.54
CA ARG A 171 -11.70 -4.14 -17.87
C ARG A 171 -12.08 -2.66 -17.85
N GLU A 172 -12.75 -2.21 -16.79
CA GLU A 172 -13.20 -0.82 -16.64
C GLU A 172 -12.02 0.16 -16.47
N MET A 173 -11.11 -0.12 -15.55
CA MET A 173 -10.01 0.80 -15.21
C MET A 173 -8.73 0.58 -16.05
N GLY A 174 -8.67 -0.54 -16.76
CA GLY A 174 -7.49 -0.98 -17.49
C GLY A 174 -6.50 -1.74 -16.62
N SER A 175 -5.80 -2.70 -17.23
CA SER A 175 -4.94 -3.66 -16.52
C SER A 175 -3.84 -2.98 -15.70
N ARG A 176 -3.20 -1.92 -16.21
CA ARG A 176 -2.14 -1.21 -15.49
C ARG A 176 -2.62 -0.62 -14.16
N ALA A 177 -3.77 0.04 -14.16
CA ALA A 177 -4.32 0.64 -12.95
C ALA A 177 -4.81 -0.44 -11.97
N PHE A 178 -5.36 -1.54 -12.49
CA PHE A 178 -5.75 -2.70 -11.70
C PHE A 178 -4.55 -3.37 -11.01
N GLU A 179 -3.48 -3.65 -11.76
CA GLU A 179 -2.28 -4.28 -11.18
C GLU A 179 -1.65 -3.40 -10.09
N ALA A 180 -1.64 -2.07 -10.27
CA ALA A 180 -1.21 -1.15 -9.23
C ALA A 180 -2.16 -1.18 -8.00
N GLN A 181 -3.42 -0.78 -8.19
CA GLN A 181 -4.34 -0.51 -7.08
C GLN A 181 -4.86 -1.76 -6.37
N TYR A 182 -5.16 -2.81 -7.13
CA TYR A 182 -5.79 -4.02 -6.60
C TYR A 182 -4.74 -5.10 -6.30
N GLN A 183 -3.76 -5.29 -7.17
CA GLN A 183 -2.73 -6.32 -6.99
C GLN A 183 -1.48 -5.85 -6.23
N GLN A 184 -1.40 -4.56 -5.88
CA GLN A 184 -0.23 -3.95 -5.20
C GLN A 184 1.08 -4.05 -6.01
N ALA A 185 0.99 -4.24 -7.34
CA ALA A 185 2.10 -4.48 -8.25
C ALA A 185 2.17 -3.38 -9.34
N PRO A 186 2.49 -2.13 -8.99
CA PRO A 186 2.63 -1.07 -9.98
C PRO A 186 3.83 -1.31 -10.90
N THR A 187 3.63 -1.14 -12.20
CA THR A 187 4.68 -1.27 -13.23
C THR A 187 5.01 0.09 -13.84
N SER A 188 6.27 0.32 -14.19
CA SER A 188 6.75 1.53 -14.87
C SER A 188 5.97 1.80 -16.17
N ALA A 189 5.87 3.06 -16.62
CA ALA A 189 5.15 3.45 -17.85
C ALA A 189 5.55 2.63 -19.09
N GLY A 190 6.82 2.23 -19.19
CA GLY A 190 7.36 1.40 -20.27
C GLY A 190 7.54 -0.09 -19.93
N GLY A 191 7.13 -0.54 -18.73
CA GLY A 191 7.69 -1.75 -18.12
C GLY A 191 7.04 -3.09 -18.49
N ASN A 192 5.81 -3.14 -19.01
CA ASN A 192 5.16 -4.43 -19.32
C ASN A 192 4.21 -4.30 -20.50
N ILE A 193 4.78 -4.21 -21.69
CA ILE A 193 4.00 -4.53 -22.90
C ILE A 193 3.78 -6.03 -22.95
N VAL A 194 4.68 -6.87 -22.43
CA VAL A 194 4.66 -8.31 -22.72
C VAL A 194 3.84 -9.10 -21.68
N ARG A 195 2.77 -9.79 -22.12
CA ARG A 195 1.95 -10.67 -21.26
C ARG A 195 2.21 -12.14 -21.56
N SER A 196 2.28 -12.97 -20.53
CA SER A 196 2.48 -14.42 -20.68
C SER A 196 1.37 -15.07 -21.51
N GLU A 197 0.12 -14.61 -21.38
CA GLU A 197 -1.05 -15.09 -22.15
C GLU A 197 -0.95 -14.86 -23.66
N TRP A 198 -0.06 -13.97 -24.12
CA TRP A 198 0.18 -13.75 -25.55
C TRP A 198 1.04 -14.84 -26.17
N PHE A 199 1.75 -15.61 -25.35
CA PHE A 199 2.63 -16.67 -25.82
C PHE A 199 1.92 -18.01 -25.67
N GLY A 200 1.72 -18.68 -26.81
CA GLY A 200 1.33 -20.09 -26.83
C GLY A 200 2.51 -21.01 -26.48
N THR A 201 2.19 -22.28 -26.25
CA THR A 201 3.23 -23.31 -26.09
C THR A 201 3.74 -23.74 -27.46
N ILE A 202 5.04 -23.61 -27.69
CA ILE A 202 5.68 -24.13 -28.91
C ILE A 202 5.85 -25.66 -28.77
N PRO A 203 5.36 -26.47 -29.73
CA PRO A 203 5.56 -27.93 -29.71
C PRO A 203 7.05 -28.29 -29.78
N SER A 204 7.47 -29.30 -29.01
CA SER A 204 8.87 -29.73 -28.86
C SER A 204 9.48 -30.43 -30.09
N GLY A 205 8.85 -30.34 -31.26
CA GLY A 205 9.27 -31.05 -32.48
C GLY A 205 9.26 -30.20 -33.75
N MET A 206 9.10 -28.88 -33.65
CA MET A 206 9.11 -28.02 -34.83
C MET A 206 10.49 -28.01 -35.50
N ARG A 207 10.51 -28.16 -36.82
CA ARG A 207 11.68 -28.12 -37.70
C ARG A 207 11.71 -26.82 -38.48
N ARG A 208 12.87 -26.48 -39.04
CA ARG A 208 13.07 -25.24 -39.82
C ARG A 208 12.06 -25.07 -40.97
N GLN A 209 11.65 -26.17 -41.59
CA GLN A 209 10.66 -26.19 -42.68
C GLN A 209 9.21 -25.91 -42.24
N ASP A 210 8.95 -25.91 -40.93
CA ASP A 210 7.62 -25.67 -40.36
C ASP A 210 7.35 -24.17 -40.12
N TYR A 211 8.32 -23.28 -40.42
CA TYR A 211 8.23 -21.83 -40.25
C TYR A 211 8.16 -21.13 -41.62
N GLU A 212 7.32 -20.08 -41.73
CA GLU A 212 7.18 -19.26 -42.94
C GLU A 212 8.42 -18.41 -43.23
N ALA A 213 9.13 -17.98 -42.18
CA ALA A 213 10.35 -17.20 -42.29
C ALA A 213 11.28 -17.45 -41.08
N MET A 214 12.58 -17.25 -41.29
CA MET A 214 13.58 -17.25 -40.22
C MET A 214 14.17 -15.86 -40.10
N ILE A 215 13.90 -15.19 -38.97
CA ILE A 215 14.47 -13.89 -38.63
C ILE A 215 15.55 -14.13 -37.58
N GLN A 216 16.78 -13.68 -37.85
CA GLN A 216 17.87 -13.72 -36.89
C GLN A 216 18.14 -12.29 -36.42
N SER A 217 18.01 -12.07 -35.11
CA SER A 217 18.50 -10.88 -34.44
C SER A 217 19.72 -11.28 -33.63
N LEU A 218 20.82 -10.55 -33.83
CA LEU A 218 22.08 -10.79 -33.15
C LEU A 218 22.33 -9.58 -32.26
N ASP A 219 22.50 -9.81 -30.96
CA ASP A 219 22.95 -8.81 -29.98
C ASP A 219 24.38 -9.15 -29.55
N PRO A 220 25.41 -8.74 -30.32
CA PRO A 220 26.78 -9.06 -29.99
C PRO A 220 27.25 -8.21 -28.81
N ALA A 221 27.53 -8.85 -27.68
CA ALA A 221 28.21 -8.21 -26.57
C ALA A 221 29.62 -7.79 -26.99
N ALA A 222 29.87 -6.49 -27.08
CA ALA A 222 31.23 -5.95 -27.22
C ALA A 222 31.78 -5.68 -25.81
N VAL A 223 32.84 -6.40 -25.43
CA VAL A 223 33.71 -5.97 -24.31
C VAL A 223 34.73 -5.01 -24.93
N PRO A 224 34.78 -3.73 -24.54
CA PRO A 224 35.81 -2.82 -25.04
C PRO A 224 37.18 -3.36 -24.62
N GLY A 225 37.99 -3.83 -25.57
CA GLY A 225 39.40 -4.11 -25.35
C GLY A 225 40.20 -2.81 -25.37
N GLU A 226 41.24 -2.72 -24.54
CA GLU A 226 42.22 -1.63 -24.50
C GLU A 226 43.06 -1.58 -25.79
N SER A 227 42.45 -1.24 -26.92
CA SER A 227 43.13 -0.75 -28.13
C SER A 227 42.09 -0.33 -29.17
N ASN A 228 41.47 0.83 -28.95
CA ASN A 228 40.95 1.69 -30.02
C ASN A 228 41.58 3.06 -29.86
#